data_AF-A0A1I5TU03-F1
#
_entry.id   AF-A0A1I5TU03-F1
#
_cell.length_a   1.000
_cell.length_b   1.000
_cell.length_c   1.000
_cell.angle_alpha   90.00
_cell.angle_beta   90.00
_cell.angle_gamma   90.00
#
_symmetry.space_group_name_H-M   'P 1'
#
loop_
_entity.id
_entity.type
_entity.pdbx_description
1 polymer ?
#
loop_
_entity_poly.entity_id
_entity_poly.type
_entity_poly.pdbx_seq_one_letter_code
_entity_poly.pdbx_strand_id
1 'polypeptide(L)' 'MKTYRVEEMAREVAVSRHVANADTPWEAATNVTGKEVQGRREEKFWVRVTDEQGRSVYKCV' A
#
# COMPACT_ATOMS: atom_id res chain seq x y z
N MET A 1 9.08 -10.12 -9.78
CA MET A 1 8.10 -10.32 -8.69
C MET A 1 8.74 -9.99 -7.35
N LYS A 2 8.36 -8.87 -6.77
CA LYS A 2 8.76 -8.44 -5.42
C LYS A 2 7.57 -8.63 -4.48
N THR A 3 7.87 -8.85 -3.21
CA THR A 3 6.85 -8.94 -2.17
C THR A 3 6.69 -7.58 -1.51
N TYR A 4 5.45 -7.10 -1.53
CA TYR A 4 5.07 -5.81 -0.97
C TYR A 4 4.08 -6.03 0.16
N ARG A 5 4.36 -5.38 1.28
CA ARG A 5 3.51 -5.37 2.45
C ARG A 5 2.66 -4.12 2.42
N VAL A 6 1.37 -4.30 2.22
CA VAL A 6 0.39 -3.23 2.08
C VAL A 6 -0.34 -3.08 3.41
N GLU A 7 -0.26 -1.92 4.04
CA GLU A 7 -0.92 -1.62 5.30
C GLU A 7 -1.96 -0.53 5.07
N GLU A 8 -3.21 -0.83 5.37
CA GLU A 8 -4.28 0.16 5.34
C GLU A 8 -4.21 0.97 6.64
N MET A 9 -3.98 2.26 6.50
CA MET A 9 -3.84 3.22 7.57
C MET A 9 -5.10 4.07 7.66
N ALA A 10 -5.82 3.97 8.77
CA ALA A 10 -6.87 4.91 9.12
C ALA A 10 -6.25 6.02 9.98
N ARG A 11 -6.06 7.19 9.37
CA ARG A 11 -5.33 8.36 9.90
C ARG A 11 -3.87 8.03 10.21
N GLU A 12 -3.61 7.42 11.36
CA GLU A 12 -2.25 7.09 11.85
C GLU A 12 -2.16 5.65 12.36
N VAL A 13 -3.27 4.90 12.35
CA VAL A 13 -3.33 3.53 12.85
C VAL A 13 -3.46 2.58 11.67
N ALA A 14 -2.58 1.58 11.62
CA ALA A 14 -2.73 0.47 10.69
C ALA A 14 -3.94 -0.36 11.11
N VAL A 15 -5.03 -0.27 10.35
CA VAL A 15 -6.25 -1.04 10.59
C VAL A 15 -6.20 -2.39 9.90
N SER A 16 -5.42 -2.52 8.83
CA SER A 16 -5.28 -3.76 8.08
C SER A 16 -3.88 -3.94 7.52
N ARG A 17 -3.48 -5.19 7.30
CA ARG A 17 -2.15 -5.55 6.78
C ARG A 17 -2.24 -6.73 5.84
N HIS A 18 -1.88 -6.50 4.61
CA HIS A 18 -1.89 -7.45 3.51
C HIS A 18 -0.49 -7.60 2.93
N VAL A 19 -0.25 -8.72 2.26
CA VAL A 19 0.99 -9.00 1.54
C VAL A 19 0.59 -9.32 0.11
N ALA A 20 1.14 -8.58 -0.84
CA ALA A 20 0.90 -8.76 -2.26
C ALA A 20 2.22 -8.91 -3.00
N ASN A 21 2.26 -9.87 -3.93
CA ASN A 21 3.39 -10.04 -4.83
C ASN A 21 3.09 -9.25 -6.10
N ALA A 22 3.94 -8.29 -6.43
CA ALA A 22 3.79 -7.43 -7.60
C ALA A 22 5.17 -7.04 -8.14
N ASP A 23 5.24 -6.48 -9.34
CA ASP A 23 6.50 -5.89 -9.81
C ASP A 23 6.61 -4.43 -9.35
N THR A 24 5.48 -3.72 -9.31
CA THR A 24 5.38 -2.34 -8.84
C THR A 24 4.61 -2.19 -7.52
N PRO A 25 4.93 -1.17 -6.70
CA PRO A 25 4.18 -0.88 -5.48
C PRO A 25 2.73 -0.45 -5.75
N TRP A 26 2.45 0.14 -6.93
CA TRP A 26 1.09 0.47 -7.35
C TRP A 26 0.27 -0.77 -7.66
N GLU A 27 0.83 -1.74 -8.39
CA GLU A 27 0.15 -3.02 -8.58
C GLU A 27 -0.13 -3.71 -7.25
N ALA A 28 0.83 -3.71 -6.31
CA ALA A 28 0.60 -4.26 -4.97
C ALA A 28 -0.57 -3.58 -4.25
N ALA A 29 -0.62 -2.24 -4.29
CA ALA A 29 -1.71 -1.47 -3.71
C ALA A 29 -3.05 -1.81 -4.39
N THR A 30 -3.08 -1.84 -5.72
CA THR A 30 -4.28 -2.14 -6.52
C THR A 30 -4.78 -3.56 -6.27
N ASN A 31 -3.87 -4.53 -6.10
CA ASN A 31 -4.20 -5.92 -5.82
C ASN A 31 -4.82 -6.11 -4.43
N VAL A 32 -4.40 -5.28 -3.46
CA VAL A 32 -4.93 -5.32 -2.08
C VAL A 32 -6.21 -4.53 -1.93
N THR A 33 -6.23 -3.29 -2.42
CA THR A 33 -7.41 -2.41 -2.35
C THR A 33 -8.49 -2.82 -3.36
N GLY A 34 -8.14 -3.57 -4.41
CA GLY A 34 -9.06 -3.95 -5.49
C GLY A 34 -9.53 -2.77 -6.34
N LYS A 35 -8.92 -1.59 -6.17
CA LYS A 35 -9.21 -0.35 -6.91
C LYS A 35 -7.89 0.26 -7.37
N GLU A 36 -7.93 0.99 -8.48
CA GLU A 36 -6.78 1.77 -8.93
C GLU A 36 -6.41 2.81 -7.88
N VAL A 37 -5.26 2.61 -7.23
CA VAL A 37 -4.81 3.45 -6.11
C VAL A 37 -4.03 4.63 -6.69
N GLN A 38 -4.53 5.85 -6.49
CA GLN A 38 -3.89 7.06 -7.01
C GLN A 38 -2.98 7.69 -5.94
N GLY A 39 -2.03 8.51 -6.38
CA GLY A 39 -1.16 9.25 -5.47
C GLY A 39 -1.97 10.15 -4.53
N ARG A 40 -1.61 10.14 -3.24
CA ARG A 40 -2.32 10.77 -2.10
C ARG A 40 -3.12 12.05 -2.45
N ARG A 41 -4.44 12.00 -2.28
CA ARG A 41 -5.35 13.14 -2.10
C ARG A 41 -5.96 13.09 -0.71
N GLU A 42 -5.22 13.55 0.31
CA GLU A 42 -5.75 14.00 1.62
C GLU A 42 -6.90 13.20 2.32
N GLU A 43 -7.04 11.90 2.07
CA GLU A 43 -8.11 11.11 2.70
C GLU A 43 -7.73 10.60 4.09
N LYS A 44 -8.76 10.42 4.93
CA LYS A 44 -8.64 9.85 6.28
C LYS A 44 -8.19 8.38 6.26
N PHE A 45 -8.35 7.72 5.12
CA PHE A 45 -7.88 6.36 4.87
C PHE A 45 -6.83 6.43 3.78
N TRP A 46 -5.68 5.83 4.03
CA TRP A 46 -4.58 5.77 3.07
C TRP A 46 -3.88 4.43 3.20
N VAL A 47 -3.17 4.04 2.16
CA VAL A 47 -2.47 2.76 2.10
C VAL A 47 -0.97 3.00 2.10
N ARG A 48 -0.27 2.25 2.95
CA ARG A 48 1.18 2.23 3.06
C ARG A 48 1.71 0.95 2.44
N VAL A 49 2.39 1.05 1.31
CA VAL A 49 3.07 -0.10 0.70
C VAL A 49 4.53 -0.07 1.11
N THR A 50 4.98 -1.11 1.80
CA THR A 50 6.37 -1.31 2.22
C THR A 50 6.94 -2.49 1.46
N ASP A 51 7.99 -2.28 0.67
CA ASP A 51 8.72 -3.41 0.06
C ASP A 51 9.33 -4.30 1.16
N GLU A 52 9.28 -5.62 1.00
CA GLU A 52 9.79 -6.56 2.01
C GLU A 52 11.31 -6.46 2.21
N GLN A 53 12.06 -5.89 1.25
CA GLN A 53 13.47 -5.53 1.45
C GLN A 53 13.63 -4.27 2.32
N GLY A 54 12.53 -3.68 2.81
CA GLY A 54 12.49 -2.65 3.83
C GLY A 54 12.99 -1.27 3.38
N ARG A 55 13.24 -1.06 2.08
CA ARG A 55 13.90 0.16 1.59
C ARG A 55 12.96 1.24 1.09
N SER A 56 11.69 0.93 0.83
CA SER A 56 10.79 1.91 0.20
C SER A 56 9.38 1.78 0.74
N VAL A 57 8.90 2.91 1.26
CA VAL A 57 7.54 3.09 1.78
C VAL A 57 6.81 4.02 0.81
N TYR A 58 5.82 3.49 0.10
CA TYR A 58 4.96 4.23 -0.81
C TYR A 58 3.64 4.53 -0.10
N LYS A 59 3.18 5.78 -0.22
CA LYS A 59 1.92 6.23 0.37
C LYS A 59 0.94 6.53 -0.77
N CYS A 60 -0.19 5.85 -0.77
CA CYS A 60 -1.24 5.99 -1.78
C CYS A 60 -2.61 6.17 -1.12
N VAL A 61 -3.56 6.76 -1.84
CA VAL A 61 -4.96 6.95 -1.39
C VAL A 61 -5.88 6.00 -2.14
#